data_AF-A0AB37NE93-F1
#
_entry.id   AF-A0AB37NE93-F1
#
_cell.length_a   1.000
_cell.length_b   1.000
_cell.length_c   1.000
_cell.angle_alpha   90.00
_cell.angle_beta   90.00
_cell.angle_gamma   90.00
#
_symmetry.space_group_name_H-M   'P 1'
#
loop_
_entity.id
_entity.type
_entity.pdbx_description
1 polymer ?
#
loop_
_entity_poly.entity_id
_entity_poly.type
_entity_poly.pdbx_seq_one_letter_code
_entity_poly.pdbx_strand_id
1 'polypeptide(L)'
;MTNYHIVLYAERNYGKKVFNDYIKENITFDELKNSILKRLGNVDSVNRINRDKNKAKNIIKYSTSIEEMVEQINFGTGVRLYIKELSK
;
A
#
# COMPACT_ATOMS: atom_id res chain seq x y z
N MET A 1 -16.06 -0.64 -10.67
CA MET A 1 -14.68 -0.56 -11.18
C MET A 1 -14.28 0.90 -11.17
N THR A 2 -13.06 1.18 -10.72
CA THR A 2 -12.66 2.53 -10.30
C THR A 2 -11.20 2.76 -10.68
N ASN A 3 -10.85 4.02 -10.91
CA ASN A 3 -9.48 4.44 -11.16
C ASN A 3 -8.84 4.88 -9.84
N TYR A 4 -7.64 4.41 -9.55
CA TYR A 4 -6.94 4.70 -8.32
C TYR A 4 -5.53 5.21 -8.58
N HIS A 5 -5.14 6.25 -7.86
CA HIS A 5 -3.75 6.63 -7.66
C HIS A 5 -3.27 6.03 -6.33
N ILE A 6 -2.13 5.34 -6.34
CA ILE A 6 -1.59 4.60 -5.20
C ILE A 6 -0.15 5.00 -4.95
N VAL A 7 0.17 5.33 -3.69
CA VAL A 7 1.52 5.63 -3.24
C VAL A 7 1.88 4.74 -2.05
N LEU A 8 2.96 3.97 -2.18
CA LEU A 8 3.60 3.23 -1.10
C LEU A 8 4.88 3.94 -0.69
N TYR A 9 5.04 4.21 0.59
CA TYR A 9 6.22 4.91 1.10
C TYR A 9 6.55 4.51 2.54
N ALA A 10 7.68 4.98 3.05
CA ALA A 10 8.00 4.96 4.46
C ALA A 10 8.53 6.32 4.89
N GLU A 11 8.23 6.70 6.13
CA GLU A 11 8.84 7.87 6.75
C GLU A 11 10.23 7.51 7.26
N ARG A 12 11.19 8.41 7.03
CA ARG A 12 12.56 8.37 7.53
C ARG A 12 12.81 9.65 8.32
N ASN A 13 13.79 9.64 9.21
CA ASN A 13 14.18 10.79 10.03
C ASN A 13 14.38 12.10 9.21
N TYR A 14 14.69 12.00 7.92
CA TYR A 14 14.94 13.15 7.04
C TYR A 14 14.06 13.17 5.78
N GLY A 15 12.89 12.52 5.80
CA GLY A 15 11.90 12.65 4.73
C GLY A 15 11.21 11.36 4.31
N LYS A 16 10.51 11.44 3.18
CA LYS A 16 9.67 10.36 2.63
C LYS A 16 10.48 9.51 1.64
N LYS A 17 10.63 8.21 1.91
CA LYS A 17 11.13 7.25 0.90
C LYS A 17 9.95 6.64 0.17
N VAL A 18 9.68 7.10 -1.04
CA VAL A 18 8.65 6.51 -1.92
C VAL A 18 9.18 5.22 -2.53
N PHE A 19 8.40 4.15 -2.41
CA PHE A 19 8.71 2.84 -3.00
C PHE A 19 8.00 2.64 -4.33
N ASN A 20 6.74 3.07 -4.40
CA ASN A 20 5.91 2.98 -5.59
C ASN A 20 4.97 4.18 -5.63
N ASP A 21 4.77 4.72 -6.83
CA ASP A 21 3.80 5.76 -7.15
C ASP A 21 3.22 5.41 -8.52
N TYR A 22 1.95 5.07 -8.59
CA TYR A 22 1.35 4.54 -9.81
C TYR A 22 -0.17 4.69 -9.85
N ILE A 23 -0.72 4.59 -11.06
CA ILE A 23 -2.16 4.60 -11.33
C ILE A 23 -2.61 3.21 -11.78
N LYS A 24 -3.82 2.83 -11.39
CA LYS A 24 -4.55 1.69 -11.92
C LYS A 24 -5.96 2.10 -12.32
N GLU A 25 -6.32 1.77 -13.55
CA GLU A 25 -7.61 2.16 -14.13
C GLU A 25 -8.54 0.97 -14.25
N ASN A 26 -9.84 1.24 -14.08
CA ASN A 26 -10.91 0.29 -14.25
C ASN A 26 -10.68 -1.04 -13.52
N ILE A 27 -10.40 -0.97 -12.21
CA ILE A 27 -10.17 -2.18 -11.38
C ILE A 27 -11.20 -2.34 -10.26
N THR A 28 -11.36 -3.57 -9.81
CA THR A 28 -12.06 -3.94 -8.57
C THR A 28 -11.18 -3.77 -7.34
N PHE A 29 -11.77 -3.84 -6.15
CA PHE A 29 -11.02 -3.78 -4.89
C PHE A 29 -10.06 -4.98 -4.72
N ASP A 30 -10.45 -6.19 -5.14
CA ASP A 30 -9.58 -7.36 -5.07
C ASP A 30 -8.37 -7.23 -6.02
N GLU A 31 -8.57 -6.69 -7.22
CA GLU A 31 -7.48 -6.39 -8.15
C GLU A 31 -6.56 -5.29 -7.61
N LEU A 32 -7.10 -4.29 -6.90
CA LEU A 32 -6.32 -3.28 -6.21
C LEU A 32 -5.40 -3.93 -5.15
N LYS A 33 -5.96 -4.78 -4.28
CA LYS A 33 -5.19 -5.53 -3.27
C LYS A 33 -4.06 -6.32 -3.93
N ASN A 34 -4.35 -7.08 -4.98
CA ASN A 34 -3.36 -7.87 -5.71
C ASN A 34 -2.25 -7.00 -6.33
N SER A 35 -2.62 -5.85 -6.90
CA SER A 35 -1.69 -4.88 -7.48
C SER A 35 -0.73 -4.30 -6.44
N ILE A 36 -1.23 -3.98 -5.23
CA ILE A 36 -0.43 -3.47 -4.11
C ILE A 36 0.49 -4.57 -3.59
N LEU A 37 -0.01 -5.79 -3.38
CA LEU A 37 0.78 -6.93 -2.88
C LEU A 37 1.97 -7.26 -3.76
N LYS A 38 1.78 -7.26 -5.09
CA LYS A 38 2.86 -7.51 -6.06
C LYS A 38 3.99 -6.50 -5.92
N ARG A 39 3.64 -5.21 -5.84
CA ARG A 39 4.62 -4.11 -5.71
C ARG A 39 5.30 -4.07 -4.36
N LEU A 40 4.54 -4.33 -3.29
CA LEU A 40 5.09 -4.45 -1.95
C LEU A 40 6.09 -5.60 -1.87
N GLY A 41 5.87 -6.70 -2.61
CA GLY A 41 6.83 -7.80 -2.76
C GLY A 41 8.21 -7.38 -3.30
N ASN A 42 8.25 -6.39 -4.19
CA ASN A 42 9.45 -5.91 -4.86
C ASN A 42 10.23 -4.83 -4.07
N VAL A 43 9.76 -4.43 -2.89
CA VAL A 43 10.47 -3.44 -2.07
C VAL A 43 11.65 -4.11 -1.36
N ASP A 44 12.86 -3.67 -1.71
CA ASP A 44 14.12 -4.16 -1.11
C ASP A 44 14.10 -4.03 0.41
N SER A 45 14.40 -5.15 1.06
CA SER A 45 14.12 -5.34 2.48
C SER A 45 15.39 -5.24 3.30
N VAL A 46 15.50 -4.20 4.12
CA VAL A 46 16.53 -4.12 5.17
C VAL A 46 15.83 -4.34 6.51
N ASN A 47 16.06 -5.52 7.12
CA ASN A 47 15.60 -5.99 8.44
C ASN A 47 14.22 -5.50 8.92
N ARG A 48 14.11 -4.34 9.57
CA ARG A 48 12.83 -3.80 10.12
C ARG A 48 11.73 -3.67 9.07
N ILE A 49 12.09 -3.29 7.85
CA ILE A 49 11.13 -3.15 6.73
C ILE A 49 10.53 -4.50 6.36
N ASN A 50 11.25 -5.61 6.56
CA ASN A 50 10.75 -6.94 6.18
C ASN A 50 9.64 -7.43 7.12
N ARG A 51 9.73 -7.13 8.43
CA ARG A 51 8.67 -7.44 9.41
C ARG A 51 7.41 -6.65 9.10
N ASP A 52 7.56 -5.34 8.89
CA ASP A 52 6.45 -4.45 8.57
C ASP A 52 5.82 -4.79 7.22
N LYS A 53 6.63 -5.24 6.25
CA LYS A 53 6.16 -5.75 4.96
C LYS A 53 5.24 -6.94 5.11
N ASN A 54 5.58 -7.93 5.94
CA ASN A 54 4.73 -9.10 6.16
C ASN A 54 3.42 -8.73 6.86
N LYS A 55 3.47 -7.81 7.84
CA LYS A 55 2.28 -7.29 8.51
C LYS A 55 1.37 -6.53 7.53
N ALA A 56 1.93 -5.62 6.73
CA ALA A 56 1.20 -4.90 5.69
C ALA A 56 0.56 -5.84 4.67
N LYS A 57 1.28 -6.90 4.23
CA LYS A 57 0.71 -7.92 3.34
C LYS A 57 -0.52 -8.61 3.94
N ASN A 58 -0.50 -8.93 5.24
CA ASN A 58 -1.64 -9.56 5.90
C ASN A 58 -2.82 -8.60 6.00
N ILE A 59 -2.59 -7.34 6.37
CA ILE A 59 -3.64 -6.32 6.40
C ILE A 59 -4.30 -6.19 5.02
N ILE A 60 -3.51 -6.06 3.96
CA ILE A 60 -4.03 -5.96 2.58
C ILE A 60 -4.86 -7.19 2.21
N LYS A 61 -4.44 -8.41 2.59
CA LYS A 61 -5.18 -9.63 2.24
C LYS A 61 -6.56 -9.69 2.89
N TYR A 62 -6.68 -9.25 4.14
CA TYR A 62 -7.87 -9.46 4.96
C TYR A 62 -8.77 -8.22 5.08
N SER A 63 -8.33 -7.05 4.62
CA SER A 63 -9.13 -5.83 4.64
C SER A 63 -10.38 -5.95 3.77
N THR A 64 -11.47 -5.37 4.26
CA THR A 64 -12.79 -5.37 3.59
C THR A 64 -13.11 -4.06 2.87
N SER A 65 -12.41 -2.96 3.22
CA SER A 65 -12.50 -1.67 2.54
C SER A 65 -11.13 -1.01 2.34
N ILE A 66 -11.08 0.03 1.50
CA ILE A 66 -9.86 0.81 1.26
C ILE A 66 -9.50 1.62 2.51
N GLU A 67 -10.49 2.20 3.18
CA GLU A 67 -10.32 3.01 4.39
C GLU A 67 -9.68 2.17 5.51
N GLU A 68 -10.24 0.99 5.77
CA GLU A 68 -9.73 0.05 6.78
C GLU A 68 -8.29 -0.36 6.45
N MET A 69 -8.02 -0.71 5.18
CA MET A 69 -6.69 -1.11 4.73
C MET A 69 -5.65 -0.01 4.93
N VAL A 70 -5.98 1.22 4.54
CA VAL A 70 -5.10 2.38 4.66
C VAL A 70 -4.82 2.71 6.12
N GLU A 71 -5.87 2.73 6.95
CA GLU A 71 -5.77 3.00 8.38
C GLU A 71 -4.88 1.98 9.09
N GLN A 72 -5.18 0.69 8.94
CA GLN A 72 -4.43 -0.37 9.62
C GLN A 72 -2.97 -0.44 9.18
N ILE A 73 -2.64 -0.17 7.91
CA ILE A 73 -1.24 -0.10 7.47
C ILE A 73 -0.54 1.10 8.10
N ASN A 74 -1.18 2.27 8.08
CA ASN A 74 -0.57 3.52 8.56
C ASN A 74 -0.45 3.57 10.08
N PHE A 75 -1.30 2.92 10.86
CA PHE A 75 -1.12 2.83 12.32
C PHE A 75 -0.34 1.57 12.74
N GLY A 76 -0.45 0.49 11.98
CA GLY A 76 0.08 -0.81 12.37
C GLY A 76 1.49 -1.11 11.89
N THR A 77 2.07 -0.32 10.98
CA THR A 77 3.35 -0.62 10.32
C THR A 77 4.19 0.63 10.06
N GLY A 78 5.50 0.46 9.84
CA GLY A 78 6.36 1.52 9.31
C GLY A 78 6.22 1.76 7.80
N VAL A 79 5.37 1.00 7.11
CA VAL A 79 4.97 1.25 5.72
C VAL A 79 3.76 2.17 5.75
N ARG A 80 3.69 3.07 4.77
CA ARG A 80 2.57 3.97 4.55
C ARG A 80 1.92 3.68 3.21
N LEU A 81 0.60 3.68 3.20
CA LEU A 81 -0.22 3.53 2.02
C LEU A 81 -1.11 4.76 1.88
N TYR A 82 -1.09 5.34 0.69
CA TYR A 82 -2.03 6.36 0.25
C TYR A 82 -2.74 5.86 -1.00
N ILE A 83 -4.06 5.97 -1.01
CA ILE A 83 -4.91 5.63 -2.15
C ILE A 83 -5.87 6.80 -2.36
N LYS A 84 -5.97 7.26 -3.60
CA LYS A 84 -6.92 8.27 -4.03
C LYS A 84 -7.74 7.71 -5.18
N GLU A 85 -9.05 7.70 -5.03
CA GLU A 85 -9.97 7.48 -6.15
C GLU A 85 -9.87 8.67 -7.10
N LEU A 86 -9.69 8.37 -8.38
CA LEU A 86 -9.68 9.35 -9.45
C LEU A 86 -11.08 9.35 -10.07
N SER A 87 -11.72 10.53 -10.08
CA SER A 87 -12.94 10.73 -10.85
C SER A 87 -12.71 10.33 -12.31
N LYS A 88 -13.74 9.73 -12.91
CA LYS A 88 -13.78 9.43 -14.35
C LYS A 88 -13.60 10.69 -15.19
#